data_AF-A0A6N2L345-F1
#
_entry.id   AF-A0A6N2L345-F1
#
_cell.length_a   1.000
_cell.length_b   1.000
_cell.length_c   1.000
_cell.angle_alpha   90.00
_cell.angle_beta   90.00
_cell.angle_gamma   90.00
#
_symmetry.space_group_name_H-M   'P 1'
#
loop_
_entity.id
_entity.type
_entity.pdbx_description
1 polymer ?
#
loop_
_entity_poly.entity_id
_entity_poly.type
_entity_poly.pdbx_seq_one_letter_code
_entity_poly.pdbx_strand_id
1 'polypeptide(L)'
;MILVAVQQFEEESEAGGREYVRTLEELKSFKAAGDPFTDEFFRIFQSVYGQQMMMLEKLQLRKNKLDKKLRCTHAWRKVSNIIFVATFAAVLICSVVAAAMTAPPVAAALAAASTIPLGSMGRWIDSLWKNYENALKGQKEVISTMQAGTYVAIKDLDCIRVLIDLLEIEIEALMRATDFAIEHDQAVKVAVEEIKKKLGVFMKNVEDLGVQADTCSRDIRRARTVVLQRIIKNPN
;
A
#
# COMPACT_ATOMS: atom_id res chain seq x y z
N MET A 1 9.32 34.93 -11.59
CA MET A 1 10.28 35.44 -10.60
C MET A 1 11.68 34.94 -10.91
N ILE A 2 12.17 33.77 -10.47
CA ILE A 2 13.58 33.40 -10.76
C ILE A 2 13.90 33.16 -12.25
N LEU A 3 13.02 32.48 -13.00
CA LEU A 3 13.16 32.34 -14.46
C LEU A 3 13.08 33.70 -15.18
N VAL A 4 12.26 34.60 -14.65
CA VAL A 4 12.10 35.95 -15.20
C VAL A 4 13.36 36.77 -14.92
N ALA A 5 13.96 36.64 -13.74
CA ALA A 5 15.26 37.26 -13.42
C ALA A 5 16.35 36.81 -14.39
N VAL A 6 16.41 35.51 -14.69
CA VAL A 6 17.36 34.96 -15.66
C VAL A 6 17.13 35.53 -17.07
N GLN A 7 15.88 35.67 -17.50
CA GLN A 7 15.53 36.26 -18.78
C GLN A 7 15.86 37.76 -18.84
N GLN A 8 15.52 38.53 -17.81
CA GLN A 8 15.85 39.95 -17.69
C GLN A 8 17.36 40.18 -17.71
N PHE A 9 18.13 39.29 -17.09
CA PHE A 9 19.58 39.34 -17.12
C PHE A 9 20.16 39.17 -18.53
N GLU A 10 19.60 38.27 -19.34
CA GLU A 10 20.01 38.09 -20.74
C GLU A 10 19.73 39.36 -21.55
N GLU A 11 18.52 39.92 -21.43
CA GLU A 11 18.14 41.19 -22.08
C GLU A 11 19.04 42.36 -21.66
N GLU A 12 19.27 42.55 -20.35
CA GLU A 12 20.10 43.63 -19.82
C GLU A 12 21.57 43.46 -20.20
N SER A 13 22.07 42.22 -20.27
CA SER A 13 23.44 41.95 -20.67
C SER A 13 23.67 42.15 -22.17
N GLU A 14 22.70 41.85 -23.03
CA GLU A 14 22.74 42.13 -24.48
C GLU A 14 22.68 43.64 -24.78
N ALA A 15 21.92 44.39 -23.99
CA ALA A 15 21.83 45.85 -24.09
C ALA A 15 23.08 46.59 -23.55
N GLY A 16 24.09 45.87 -23.04
CA GLY A 16 25.29 46.45 -22.42
C GLY A 16 25.04 47.08 -21.05
N GLY A 17 23.91 46.75 -20.41
CA GLY A 17 23.55 47.19 -19.07
C GLY A 17 24.51 46.64 -18.02
N ARG A 18 24.99 47.51 -17.12
CA ARG A 18 25.91 47.14 -16.03
C ARG A 18 25.25 47.12 -14.65
N GLU A 19 24.05 47.68 -14.53
CA GLU A 19 23.37 47.87 -13.24
C GLU A 19 22.29 46.81 -12.95
N TYR A 20 21.90 46.00 -13.93
CA TYR A 20 21.00 44.84 -13.80
C TYR A 20 19.75 45.07 -12.92
N VAL A 21 19.13 46.25 -13.04
CA VAL A 21 18.09 46.71 -12.12
C VAL A 21 16.87 45.80 -12.17
N ARG A 22 16.41 45.42 -13.37
CA ARG A 22 15.24 44.54 -13.55
C ARG A 22 15.52 43.13 -13.06
N THR A 23 16.72 42.62 -13.32
CA THR A 23 17.19 41.34 -12.80
C THR A 23 17.13 41.31 -11.27
N LEU A 24 17.70 42.32 -10.61
CA LEU A 24 17.75 42.42 -9.14
C LEU A 24 16.36 42.55 -8.51
N GLU A 25 15.42 43.25 -9.16
CA GLU A 25 14.03 43.35 -8.71
C GLU A 25 13.32 41.99 -8.74
N GLU A 26 13.49 41.22 -9.81
CA GLU A 26 12.92 39.86 -9.92
C GLU A 26 13.55 38.88 -8.93
N LEU A 27 14.85 39.01 -8.66
CA LEU A 27 15.57 38.24 -7.64
C LEU A 27 15.06 38.54 -6.22
N LYS A 28 14.82 39.82 -5.89
CA LYS A 28 14.19 40.22 -4.61
C LYS A 28 12.77 39.66 -4.49
N SER A 29 12.02 39.67 -5.59
CA SER A 29 10.66 39.12 -5.63
C SER A 29 10.66 37.60 -5.43
N PHE A 30 11.61 36.89 -6.04
CA PHE A 30 11.83 35.46 -5.78
C PHE A 30 12.12 35.19 -4.30
N LYS A 31 13.02 35.97 -3.68
CA LYS A 31 13.33 35.83 -2.25
C LYS A 31 12.10 36.07 -1.37
N ALA A 32 11.27 37.07 -1.72
CA ALA A 32 10.04 37.38 -0.99
C ALA A 32 8.97 36.28 -1.09
N ALA A 33 9.03 35.43 -2.12
CA ALA A 33 8.11 34.30 -2.28
C ALA A 33 8.31 33.21 -1.21
N GLY A 34 9.50 33.13 -0.61
CA GLY A 34 9.83 32.16 0.44
C GLY A 34 9.94 30.72 -0.06
N ASP A 35 10.00 29.80 0.90
CA ASP A 35 10.12 28.37 0.65
C ASP A 35 8.73 27.73 0.36
N PRO A 36 8.57 27.02 -0.77
CA PRO A 36 7.36 26.27 -1.09
C PRO A 36 7.13 25.05 -0.18
N PHE A 37 8.15 24.50 0.48
CA PHE A 37 8.04 23.32 1.35
C PHE A 37 7.74 23.70 2.80
N THR A 38 6.55 24.23 3.01
CA THR A 38 6.11 24.70 4.35
C THR A 38 5.95 23.57 5.38
N ASP A 39 5.98 23.93 6.67
CA ASP A 39 5.64 23.03 7.78
C ASP A 39 4.28 22.34 7.59
N GLU A 40 3.31 23.03 6.99
CA GLU A 40 1.99 22.48 6.70
C GLU A 40 2.06 21.33 5.69
N PHE A 41 2.86 21.50 4.64
CA PHE A 41 3.10 20.46 3.65
C PHE A 41 3.70 19.21 4.30
N PHE A 42 4.76 19.36 5.08
CA PHE A 42 5.41 18.24 5.77
C PHE A 42 4.48 17.55 6.77
N ARG A 43 3.65 18.31 7.50
CA ARG A 43 2.63 17.76 8.40
C ARG A 43 1.64 16.87 7.66
N ILE A 44 1.13 17.32 6.51
CA ILE A 44 0.20 16.54 5.69
C ILE A 44 0.89 15.29 5.14
N PHE A 45 2.09 15.45 4.60
CA PHE A 45 2.87 14.35 4.03
C PHE A 45 3.16 13.26 5.07
N GLN A 46 3.65 13.63 6.26
CA GLN A 46 3.93 12.71 7.36
C GLN A 46 2.66 12.02 7.87
N SER A 47 1.53 12.73 7.92
CA SER A 47 0.23 12.14 8.27
C SER A 47 -0.16 11.05 7.28
N VAL A 48 -0.07 11.31 5.97
CA VAL A 48 -0.37 10.31 4.93
C VAL A 48 0.58 9.11 5.03
N TYR A 49 1.89 9.37 5.18
CA TYR A 49 2.89 8.33 5.34
C TYR A 49 2.61 7.43 6.56
N GLY A 50 2.33 8.04 7.72
CA GLY A 50 2.00 7.34 8.95
C GLY A 50 0.71 6.51 8.82
N GLN A 51 -0.30 7.02 8.12
CA GLN A 51 -1.53 6.28 7.84
C GLN A 51 -1.27 5.02 7.00
N GLN A 52 -0.43 5.11 5.97
CA GLN A 52 -0.06 3.96 5.14
C GLN A 52 0.72 2.91 5.96
N MET A 53 1.66 3.34 6.81
CA MET A 53 2.41 2.43 7.67
C MET A 53 1.48 1.70 8.66
N MET A 54 0.59 2.43 9.34
CA MET A 54 -0.40 1.83 10.23
C MET A 54 -1.35 0.85 9.50
N MET A 55 -1.73 1.18 8.27
CA MET A 55 -2.55 0.29 7.45
C MET A 55 -1.78 -1.00 7.13
N LEU A 56 -0.51 -0.91 6.77
CA LEU A 56 0.34 -2.07 6.48
C LEU A 56 0.45 -3.00 7.71
N GLU A 57 0.71 -2.45 8.89
CA GLU A 57 0.76 -3.21 10.14
C GLU A 57 -0.57 -3.93 10.44
N LYS A 58 -1.70 -3.22 10.31
CA LYS A 58 -3.03 -3.82 10.50
C LYS A 58 -3.28 -4.98 9.53
N LEU A 59 -2.86 -4.84 8.27
CA LEU A 59 -2.99 -5.90 7.27
C LEU A 59 -2.11 -7.11 7.60
N GLN A 60 -0.87 -6.89 8.03
CA GLN A 60 0.03 -7.95 8.48
C GLN A 60 -0.55 -8.72 9.68
N LEU A 61 -1.07 -8.01 10.68
CA LEU A 61 -1.71 -8.62 11.85
C LEU A 61 -2.93 -9.46 11.45
N ARG A 62 -3.80 -8.95 10.57
CA ARG A 62 -4.97 -9.67 10.07
C ARG A 62 -4.57 -10.91 9.27
N LYS A 63 -3.55 -10.81 8.43
CA LYS A 63 -2.99 -11.94 7.67
C LYS A 63 -2.48 -13.03 8.60
N ASN A 64 -1.70 -12.67 9.62
CA ASN A 64 -1.18 -13.61 10.62
C ASN A 64 -2.31 -14.30 11.41
N LYS A 65 -3.37 -13.57 11.77
CA LYS A 65 -4.56 -14.15 12.43
C LYS A 65 -5.25 -15.17 11.52
N LEU A 66 -5.32 -14.88 10.23
CA LEU A 66 -5.94 -15.77 9.26
C LEU A 66 -5.10 -17.03 9.00
N ASP A 67 -3.78 -16.90 8.96
CA ASP A 67 -2.86 -18.03 8.89
C ASP A 67 -3.01 -18.98 10.09
N LYS A 68 -3.16 -18.43 11.30
CA LYS A 68 -3.47 -19.22 12.50
C LYS A 68 -4.81 -19.95 12.36
N LYS A 69 -5.87 -19.26 11.92
CA LYS A 69 -7.19 -19.89 11.70
C LYS A 69 -7.14 -21.01 10.67
N LEU A 70 -6.41 -20.84 9.57
CA LEU A 70 -6.27 -21.85 8.52
C LEU A 70 -5.54 -23.10 9.06
N ARG A 71 -4.48 -22.93 9.86
CA ARG A 71 -3.82 -24.04 10.56
C ARG A 71 -4.77 -24.78 11.51
N CYS A 72 -5.55 -24.06 12.32
CA CYS A 72 -6.55 -24.67 13.21
C CYS A 72 -7.62 -25.44 12.43
N THR A 73 -8.08 -24.89 11.31
CA THR A 73 -9.08 -25.54 10.43
C THR A 73 -8.57 -26.88 9.91
N HIS A 74 -7.31 -26.92 9.48
CA HIS A 74 -6.68 -28.16 9.01
C HIS A 74 -6.55 -29.20 10.13
N ALA A 75 -6.24 -28.77 11.36
CA ALA A 75 -6.22 -29.66 12.51
C ALA A 75 -7.62 -30.18 12.87
N TRP A 76 -8.63 -29.30 12.91
CA TRP A 76 -10.01 -29.67 13.24
C TRP A 76 -10.64 -30.61 12.21
N ARG A 77 -10.33 -30.46 10.91
CA ARG A 77 -10.77 -31.42 9.89
C ARG A 77 -10.27 -32.84 10.16
N LYS A 78 -9.01 -32.98 10.58
CA LYS A 78 -8.44 -34.30 10.95
C LYS A 78 -9.15 -34.88 12.16
N VAL A 79 -9.35 -34.06 13.20
CA VAL A 79 -10.04 -34.48 14.43
C VAL A 79 -11.48 -34.88 14.13
N SER A 80 -12.24 -34.10 13.36
CA SER A 80 -13.62 -34.44 13.01
C SER A 80 -13.72 -35.73 12.21
N ASN A 81 -12.76 -35.98 11.31
CA ASN A 81 -12.73 -37.24 10.55
C ASN A 81 -12.46 -38.45 11.46
N ILE A 82 -11.51 -38.33 12.39
CA ILE A 82 -11.21 -39.40 13.37
C ILE A 82 -12.44 -39.69 14.24
N ILE A 83 -13.10 -38.65 14.77
CA ILE A 83 -14.31 -38.80 15.59
C ILE A 83 -15.41 -39.49 14.78
N PHE A 84 -15.66 -39.05 13.55
CA PHE A 84 -16.68 -39.65 12.68
C PHE A 84 -16.41 -41.14 12.43
N VAL A 85 -15.17 -41.51 12.08
CA VAL A 85 -14.77 -42.91 11.85
C VAL A 85 -14.90 -43.74 13.13
N ALA A 86 -14.47 -43.21 14.28
CA ALA A 86 -14.54 -43.91 15.56
C ALA A 86 -16.00 -44.16 16.00
N THR A 87 -16.86 -43.12 15.92
CA THR A 87 -18.29 -43.26 16.23
C THR A 87 -18.97 -44.24 15.28
N PHE A 88 -18.64 -44.20 13.99
CA PHE A 88 -19.19 -45.12 13.01
C PHE A 88 -18.80 -46.59 13.30
N ALA A 89 -17.52 -46.84 13.60
CA ALA A 89 -17.06 -48.16 13.99
C ALA A 89 -17.74 -48.68 15.26
N ALA A 90 -17.91 -47.82 16.27
CA ALA A 90 -18.60 -48.18 17.52
C ALA A 90 -20.06 -48.57 17.26
N VAL A 91 -20.80 -47.80 16.45
CA VAL A 91 -22.19 -48.10 16.08
C VAL A 91 -22.29 -49.45 15.35
N LEU A 92 -21.38 -49.74 14.42
CA LEU A 92 -21.36 -51.03 13.72
C LEU A 92 -21.12 -52.21 14.67
N ILE A 93 -20.14 -52.09 15.57
CA ILE A 93 -19.84 -53.14 16.57
C ILE A 93 -21.07 -53.36 17.46
N CYS A 94 -21.67 -52.29 17.99
CA CYS A 94 -22.87 -52.38 18.82
C CYS A 94 -24.06 -53.00 18.06
N SER A 95 -24.22 -52.69 16.77
CA SER A 95 -25.28 -53.26 15.93
C SER A 95 -25.13 -54.76 15.73
N VAL A 96 -23.89 -55.26 15.54
CA VAL A 96 -23.62 -56.71 15.41
C VAL A 96 -23.94 -57.44 16.70
N VAL A 97 -23.50 -56.90 17.84
CA VAL A 97 -23.79 -57.49 19.17
C VAL A 97 -25.29 -57.54 19.42
N ALA A 98 -26.03 -56.46 19.14
CA ALA A 98 -27.49 -56.44 19.28
C ALA A 98 -28.19 -57.45 18.36
N ALA A 99 -27.79 -57.57 17.09
CA ALA A 99 -28.35 -58.54 16.16
C ALA A 99 -28.14 -59.99 16.64
N ALA A 100 -26.96 -60.31 17.17
CA ALA A 100 -26.66 -61.64 17.72
C ALA A 100 -27.47 -61.98 18.99
N MET A 101 -27.99 -60.97 19.70
CA MET A 101 -28.72 -61.12 20.97
C MET A 101 -30.25 -60.99 20.84
N THR A 102 -30.82 -60.75 19.65
CA THR A 102 -32.23 -60.32 19.54
C THR A 102 -33.25 -61.37 19.10
N ALA A 103 -34.38 -61.38 19.83
CA ALA A 103 -35.66 -61.97 19.45
C ALA A 103 -36.37 -61.14 18.34
N PRO A 104 -37.33 -61.73 17.60
CA PRO A 104 -37.87 -61.20 16.32
C PRO A 104 -38.31 -59.71 16.27
N PRO A 105 -38.91 -59.10 17.31
CA PRO A 105 -39.38 -57.71 17.23
C PRO A 105 -38.27 -56.65 17.15
N VAL A 106 -37.11 -56.93 17.74
CA VAL A 106 -36.01 -55.97 17.85
C VAL A 106 -35.22 -55.89 16.53
N ALA A 107 -35.17 -56.99 15.77
CA ALA A 107 -34.58 -57.03 14.44
C ALA A 107 -35.32 -56.11 13.44
N ALA A 108 -36.65 -56.02 13.54
CA ALA A 108 -37.46 -55.15 12.69
C ALA A 108 -37.19 -53.66 12.95
N ALA A 109 -36.99 -53.27 14.21
CA ALA A 109 -36.66 -51.89 14.58
C ALA A 109 -35.25 -51.46 14.12
N LEU A 110 -34.27 -52.35 14.21
CA LEU A 110 -32.89 -52.09 13.75
C LEU A 110 -32.79 -51.97 12.23
N ALA A 111 -33.52 -52.80 11.48
CA ALA A 111 -33.58 -52.70 10.02
C ALA A 111 -34.13 -51.33 9.57
N ALA A 112 -35.15 -50.80 10.25
CA ALA A 112 -35.72 -49.48 9.93
C ALA A 112 -34.73 -48.32 10.20
N ALA A 113 -33.93 -48.39 11.27
CA ALA A 113 -32.96 -47.35 11.64
C ALA A 113 -31.69 -47.32 10.76
N SER A 114 -31.34 -48.45 10.12
CA SER A 114 -30.19 -48.55 9.21
C SER A 114 -30.37 -47.82 7.86
N THR A 115 -31.55 -47.25 7.60
CA THR A 115 -31.86 -46.51 6.36
C THR A 115 -31.24 -45.11 6.30
N ILE A 116 -30.62 -44.63 7.39
CA ILE A 116 -29.91 -43.34 7.38
C ILE A 116 -28.70 -43.45 6.44
N PRO A 117 -28.60 -42.63 5.37
CA PRO A 117 -27.51 -42.76 4.41
C PRO A 117 -26.19 -42.27 5.03
N LEU A 118 -25.47 -43.17 5.70
CA LEU A 118 -24.24 -42.89 6.46
C LEU A 118 -23.09 -42.37 5.58
N GLY A 119 -23.08 -42.71 4.29
CA GLY A 119 -22.12 -42.18 3.32
C GLY A 119 -22.32 -40.68 2.98
N SER A 120 -23.43 -40.06 3.39
CA SER A 120 -23.73 -38.63 3.13
C SER A 120 -23.15 -37.70 4.20
N MET A 121 -23.11 -38.13 5.47
CA MET A 121 -22.73 -37.27 6.60
C MET A 121 -21.24 -36.94 6.62
N GLY A 122 -20.36 -37.91 6.33
CA GLY A 122 -18.92 -37.65 6.21
C GLY A 122 -18.57 -36.69 5.07
N ARG A 123 -19.27 -36.83 3.92
CA ARG A 123 -19.15 -35.89 2.79
C ARG A 123 -19.66 -34.49 3.15
N TRP A 124 -20.74 -34.40 3.92
CA TRP A 124 -21.25 -33.13 4.42
C TRP A 124 -20.24 -32.43 5.34
N ILE A 125 -19.69 -33.11 6.35
CA ILE A 125 -18.67 -32.54 7.26
C ILE A 125 -17.43 -32.09 6.50
N ASP A 126 -16.93 -32.89 5.56
CA ASP A 126 -15.77 -32.52 4.75
C ASP A 126 -16.06 -31.28 3.89
N SER A 127 -17.22 -31.23 3.24
CA SER A 127 -17.65 -30.07 2.45
C SER A 127 -17.78 -28.79 3.28
N LEU A 128 -18.29 -28.88 4.51
CA LEU A 128 -18.36 -27.74 5.44
C LEU A 128 -16.96 -27.19 5.73
N TRP A 129 -16.02 -28.07 6.09
CA TRP A 129 -14.65 -27.67 6.35
C TRP A 129 -13.96 -27.12 5.12
N LYS A 130 -14.23 -27.67 3.94
CA LYS A 130 -13.67 -27.21 2.66
C LYS A 130 -14.20 -25.82 2.31
N ASN A 131 -15.50 -25.57 2.48
CA ASN A 131 -16.10 -24.26 2.27
C ASN A 131 -15.53 -23.22 3.23
N TYR A 132 -15.39 -23.55 4.51
CA TYR A 132 -14.76 -22.66 5.49
C TYR A 132 -13.29 -22.37 5.17
N GLU A 133 -12.50 -23.38 4.79
CA GLU A 133 -11.11 -23.17 4.38
C GLU A 133 -11.00 -22.29 3.12
N ASN A 134 -11.87 -22.50 2.14
CA ASN A 134 -11.92 -21.68 0.92
C ASN A 134 -12.25 -20.22 1.24
N ALA A 135 -13.22 -19.97 2.13
CA ALA A 135 -13.54 -18.62 2.59
C ALA A 135 -12.33 -17.94 3.28
N LEU A 136 -11.63 -18.66 4.16
CA LEU A 136 -10.41 -18.15 4.79
C LEU A 136 -9.28 -17.88 3.77
N LYS A 137 -9.13 -18.73 2.75
CA LYS A 137 -8.17 -18.52 1.65
C LYS A 137 -8.52 -17.28 0.83
N GLY A 138 -9.80 -17.08 0.50
CA GLY A 138 -10.28 -15.89 -0.20
C GLY A 138 -10.01 -14.60 0.58
N GLN A 139 -10.34 -14.59 1.88
CA GLN A 139 -10.02 -13.45 2.75
C GLN A 139 -8.51 -13.16 2.80
N LYS A 140 -7.68 -14.21 2.84
CA LYS A 140 -6.21 -14.07 2.89
C LYS A 140 -5.68 -13.47 1.61
N GLU A 141 -6.24 -13.88 0.48
CA GLU A 141 -5.88 -13.38 -0.83
C GLU A 141 -6.20 -11.89 -0.98
N VAL A 142 -7.39 -11.45 -0.52
CA VAL A 142 -7.77 -10.04 -0.47
C VAL A 142 -6.81 -9.24 0.42
N ILE A 143 -6.54 -9.69 1.65
CA ILE A 143 -5.61 -9.02 2.57
C ILE A 143 -4.21 -8.96 1.98
N SER A 144 -3.72 -10.03 1.36
CA SER A 144 -2.39 -10.05 0.75
C SER A 144 -2.29 -9.07 -0.43
N THR A 145 -3.36 -8.91 -1.20
CA THR A 145 -3.44 -7.95 -2.30
C THR A 145 -3.43 -6.51 -1.76
N MET A 146 -4.22 -6.23 -0.71
CA MET A 146 -4.20 -4.93 -0.02
C MET A 146 -2.81 -4.61 0.54
N GLN A 147 -2.14 -5.61 1.14
CA GLN A 147 -0.80 -5.46 1.72
C GLN A 147 0.22 -5.08 0.64
N ALA A 148 0.20 -5.76 -0.52
CA ALA A 148 1.09 -5.44 -1.63
C ALA A 148 0.86 -4.01 -2.14
N GLY A 149 -0.40 -3.60 -2.35
CA GLY A 149 -0.73 -2.23 -2.77
C GLY A 149 -0.31 -1.16 -1.77
N THR A 150 -0.51 -1.42 -0.46
CA THR A 150 -0.08 -0.51 0.61
C THR A 150 1.44 -0.38 0.65
N TYR A 151 2.17 -1.48 0.46
CA TYR A 151 3.63 -1.47 0.42
C TYR A 151 4.19 -0.67 -0.77
N VAL A 152 3.58 -0.81 -1.96
CA VAL A 152 3.93 0.01 -3.13
C VAL A 152 3.72 1.49 -2.84
N ALA A 153 2.56 1.88 -2.29
CA ALA A 153 2.30 3.28 -1.94
C ALA A 153 3.31 3.84 -0.94
N ILE A 154 3.74 3.06 0.05
CA ILE A 154 4.81 3.48 1.00
C ILE A 154 6.13 3.71 0.26
N LYS A 155 6.49 2.82 -0.68
CA LYS A 155 7.72 2.98 -1.46
C LYS A 155 7.67 4.19 -2.38
N ASP A 156 6.53 4.46 -2.98
CA ASP A 156 6.35 5.65 -3.80
C ASP A 156 6.48 6.93 -2.95
N LEU A 157 5.91 6.94 -1.73
CA LEU A 157 6.08 8.03 -0.79
C LEU A 157 7.53 8.18 -0.31
N ASP A 158 8.27 7.08 -0.07
CA ASP A 158 9.70 7.13 0.25
C ASP A 158 10.47 7.86 -0.88
N CYS A 159 10.20 7.55 -2.14
CA CYS A 159 10.83 8.20 -3.30
C CYS A 159 10.45 9.68 -3.41
N ILE A 160 9.17 10.02 -3.20
CA ILE A 160 8.68 11.40 -3.20
C ILE A 160 9.42 12.22 -2.13
N ARG A 161 9.58 11.67 -0.92
CA ARG A 161 10.31 12.32 0.16
C ARG A 161 11.76 12.64 -0.22
N VAL A 162 12.47 11.69 -0.81
CA VAL A 162 13.87 11.90 -1.25
C VAL A 162 13.97 13.04 -2.27
N LEU A 163 13.01 13.14 -3.20
CA LEU A 163 12.97 14.22 -4.18
C LEU A 163 12.63 15.58 -3.54
N ILE A 164 11.75 15.60 -2.55
CA ILE A 164 11.45 16.81 -1.76
C ILE A 164 12.69 17.28 -1.01
N ASP A 165 13.37 16.39 -0.28
CA ASP A 165 14.59 16.70 0.48
C ASP A 165 15.68 17.26 -0.47
N LEU A 166 15.77 16.75 -1.70
CA LEU A 166 16.68 17.25 -2.72
C LEU A 166 16.30 18.66 -3.21
N LEU A 167 15.02 18.89 -3.49
CA LEU A 167 14.52 20.19 -3.93
C LEU A 167 14.67 21.27 -2.85
N GLU A 168 14.56 20.90 -1.57
CA GLU A 168 14.80 21.78 -0.43
C GLU A 168 16.26 22.27 -0.41
N ILE A 169 17.22 21.36 -0.58
CA ILE A 169 18.65 21.71 -0.68
C ILE A 169 18.91 22.64 -1.89
N GLU A 170 18.23 22.39 -3.01
CA GLU A 170 18.40 23.18 -4.24
C GLU A 170 17.80 24.57 -4.13
N ILE A 171 16.63 24.73 -3.49
CA ILE A 171 16.04 26.04 -3.26
C ILE A 171 16.87 26.86 -2.29
N GLU A 172 17.41 26.27 -1.22
CA GLU A 172 18.37 26.94 -0.33
C GLU A 172 19.63 27.40 -1.08
N ALA A 173 20.12 26.60 -2.02
CA ALA A 173 21.28 26.96 -2.82
C ALA A 173 20.98 28.09 -3.83
N LEU A 174 19.76 28.12 -4.38
CA LEU A 174 19.27 29.22 -5.23
C LEU A 174 19.09 30.51 -4.42
N MET A 175 18.54 30.43 -3.20
CA MET A 175 18.40 31.57 -2.30
C MET A 175 19.76 32.16 -1.93
N ARG A 176 20.76 31.33 -1.62
CA ARG A 176 22.14 31.80 -1.34
C ARG A 176 22.78 32.51 -2.53
N ALA A 177 22.60 31.99 -3.74
CA ALA A 177 23.12 32.64 -4.95
C ALA A 177 22.37 33.96 -5.26
N THR A 178 21.07 34.00 -4.94
CA THR A 178 20.24 35.21 -5.04
C THR A 178 20.70 36.28 -4.04
N ASP A 179 20.99 35.91 -2.81
CA ASP A 179 21.51 36.82 -1.77
C ASP A 179 22.85 37.42 -2.19
N PHE A 180 23.76 36.58 -2.70
CA PHE A 180 25.06 37.04 -3.22
C PHE A 180 24.90 38.04 -4.38
N ALA A 181 23.91 37.85 -5.27
CA ALA A 181 23.61 38.80 -6.34
C ALA A 181 23.12 40.14 -5.80
N ILE A 182 22.25 40.12 -4.79
CA ILE A 182 21.61 41.31 -4.21
C ILE A 182 22.60 42.12 -3.35
N GLU A 183 23.52 41.46 -2.65
CA GLU A 183 24.50 42.12 -1.77
C GLU A 183 25.71 42.69 -2.51
N HIS A 184 25.98 42.19 -3.72
CA HIS A 184 27.16 42.54 -4.50
C HIS A 184 26.80 42.89 -5.95
N ASP A 185 26.37 44.13 -6.18
CA ASP A 185 25.98 44.66 -7.49
C ASP A 185 27.02 44.42 -8.61
N GLN A 186 28.31 44.38 -8.27
CA GLN A 186 29.38 44.12 -9.25
C GLN A 186 29.55 42.63 -9.60
N ALA A 187 28.92 41.72 -8.86
CA ALA A 187 29.03 40.27 -9.01
C ALA A 187 27.76 39.60 -9.54
N VAL A 188 26.72 40.39 -9.89
CA VAL A 188 25.44 39.90 -10.42
C VAL A 188 25.64 38.93 -11.59
N LYS A 189 26.57 39.22 -12.50
CA LYS A 189 26.86 38.35 -13.63
C LYS A 189 27.28 36.93 -13.22
N VAL A 190 28.18 36.82 -12.24
CA VAL A 190 28.66 35.53 -11.73
C VAL A 190 27.55 34.81 -10.98
N ALA A 191 26.80 35.55 -10.16
CA ALA A 191 25.69 35.03 -9.37
C ALA A 191 24.57 34.45 -10.25
N VAL A 192 24.19 35.16 -11.32
CA VAL A 192 23.11 34.73 -12.23
C VAL A 192 23.54 33.53 -13.06
N GLU A 193 24.80 33.42 -13.48
CA GLU A 193 25.30 32.22 -14.15
C GLU A 193 25.29 30.98 -13.22
N GLU A 194 25.61 31.15 -11.94
CA GLU A 194 25.43 30.10 -10.92
C GLU A 194 23.94 29.75 -10.75
N ILE A 195 23.05 30.74 -10.68
CA ILE A 195 21.59 30.55 -10.61
C ILE A 195 21.10 29.75 -11.81
N LYS A 196 21.49 30.10 -13.04
CA LYS A 196 21.13 29.37 -14.26
C LYS A 196 21.48 27.89 -14.16
N LYS A 197 22.71 27.59 -13.73
CA LYS A 197 23.17 26.20 -13.57
C LYS A 197 22.34 25.44 -12.54
N LYS A 198 22.11 26.02 -11.36
CA LYS A 198 21.32 25.36 -10.30
C LYS A 198 19.86 25.21 -10.69
N LEU A 199 19.28 26.21 -11.35
CA LEU A 199 17.89 26.23 -11.81
C LEU A 199 17.62 25.10 -12.82
N GLY A 200 18.58 24.81 -13.70
CA GLY A 200 18.48 23.67 -14.61
C GLY A 200 18.36 22.32 -13.90
N VAL A 201 19.14 22.13 -12.82
CA VAL A 201 19.05 20.91 -11.99
C VAL A 201 17.72 20.87 -11.23
N PHE A 202 17.33 22.00 -10.61
CA PHE A 202 16.07 22.14 -9.89
C PHE A 202 14.86 21.81 -10.76
N MET A 203 14.77 22.37 -11.96
CA MET A 203 13.64 22.12 -12.88
C MET A 203 13.54 20.65 -13.28
N LYS A 204 14.69 19.98 -13.48
CA LYS A 204 14.70 18.55 -13.76
C LYS A 204 14.16 17.74 -12.58
N ASN A 205 14.58 18.05 -11.35
CA ASN A 205 14.09 17.34 -10.16
C ASN A 205 12.60 17.62 -9.89
N VAL A 206 12.10 18.80 -10.23
CA VAL A 206 10.66 19.11 -10.19
C VAL A 206 9.88 18.24 -11.19
N GLU A 207 10.41 18.04 -12.40
CA GLU A 207 9.82 17.13 -13.38
C GLU A 207 9.82 15.68 -12.88
N ASP A 208 10.95 15.21 -12.35
CA ASP A 208 11.08 13.88 -11.76
C ASP A 208 10.12 13.68 -10.58
N LEU A 209 9.94 14.68 -9.72
CA LEU A 209 8.94 14.67 -8.64
C LEU A 209 7.52 14.57 -9.18
N GLY A 210 7.19 15.31 -10.24
CA GLY A 210 5.90 15.23 -10.92
C GLY A 210 5.62 13.82 -11.46
N VAL A 211 6.59 13.22 -12.14
CA VAL A 211 6.51 11.83 -12.66
C VAL A 211 6.30 10.83 -11.52
N GLN A 212 7.00 11.00 -10.40
CA GLN A 212 6.88 10.11 -9.25
C GLN A 212 5.52 10.27 -8.54
N ALA A 213 5.01 11.49 -8.41
CA ALA A 213 3.68 11.76 -7.84
C ALA A 213 2.55 11.18 -8.69
N ASP A 214 2.66 11.29 -10.02
CA ASP A 214 1.73 10.67 -10.97
C ASP A 214 1.78 9.14 -10.92
N THR A 215 2.99 8.58 -10.82
CA THR A 215 3.20 7.13 -10.67
C THR A 215 2.55 6.61 -9.38
N CYS A 216 2.81 7.27 -8.25
CA CYS A 216 2.17 6.97 -6.96
C CYS A 216 0.64 6.96 -7.07
N SER A 217 0.07 8.02 -7.66
CA SER A 217 -1.38 8.14 -7.85
C SER A 217 -1.96 7.02 -8.72
N ARG A 218 -1.25 6.66 -9.79
CA ARG A 218 -1.66 5.58 -10.71
C ARG A 218 -1.59 4.22 -10.02
N ASP A 219 -0.54 3.96 -9.26
CA ASP A 219 -0.33 2.67 -8.60
C ASP A 219 -1.31 2.47 -7.45
N ILE A 220 -1.67 3.51 -6.70
CA ILE A 220 -2.78 3.49 -5.73
C ILE A 220 -4.11 3.14 -6.43
N ARG A 221 -4.42 3.78 -7.56
CA ARG A 221 -5.66 3.49 -8.31
C ARG A 221 -5.69 2.05 -8.82
N ARG A 222 -4.57 1.56 -9.38
CA ARG A 222 -4.44 0.18 -9.85
C ARG A 222 -4.58 -0.82 -8.71
N ALA A 223 -3.88 -0.60 -7.59
CA ALA A 223 -3.98 -1.43 -6.40
C ALA A 223 -5.42 -1.53 -5.90
N ARG A 224 -6.13 -0.39 -5.83
CA ARG A 224 -7.55 -0.35 -5.46
C ARG A 224 -8.41 -1.19 -6.40
N THR A 225 -8.21 -1.07 -7.71
CA THR A 225 -8.96 -1.88 -8.71
C THR A 225 -8.71 -3.37 -8.52
N VAL A 226 -7.45 -3.79 -8.35
CA VAL A 226 -7.11 -5.20 -8.15
C VAL A 226 -7.71 -5.73 -6.84
N VAL A 227 -7.68 -4.93 -5.76
CA VAL A 227 -8.33 -5.28 -4.49
C VAL A 227 -9.84 -5.46 -4.67
N LEU A 228 -10.51 -4.54 -5.36
CA LEU A 228 -11.95 -4.64 -5.63
C LEU A 228 -12.29 -5.89 -6.44
N GLN A 229 -11.53 -6.18 -7.50
CA GLN A 229 -11.69 -7.41 -8.28
C GLN A 229 -11.53 -8.66 -7.40
N ARG A 230 -10.57 -8.64 -6.47
CA ARG A 230 -10.33 -9.77 -5.56
C ARG A 230 -11.46 -9.96 -4.56
N ILE A 231 -12.08 -8.88 -4.08
CA ILE A 231 -13.26 -8.92 -3.22
C ILE A 231 -14.45 -9.52 -3.99
N ILE A 232 -14.69 -9.08 -5.22
CA ILE A 232 -15.79 -9.59 -6.06
C ILE A 232 -15.60 -11.08 -6.39
N LYS A 233 -14.36 -11.51 -6.67
CA LYS A 233 -14.04 -12.91 -6.96
C LYS A 233 -14.21 -13.84 -5.75
N ASN A 234 -14.05 -13.30 -4.55
CA ASN A 234 -14.19 -14.03 -3.29
C ASN A 234 -15.42 -13.52 -2.51
N PRO A 235 -16.65 -13.69 -3.03
CA PRO A 235 -17.85 -13.34 -2.28
C PRO A 235 -17.89 -14.20 -1.01
N ASN A 236 -18.10 -13.56 0.14
CA ASN A 236 -18.19 -14.24 1.43
C ASN A 236 -19.31 -15.27 1.44
#